data_AF-A0A9W7M5M9-F1
#
_entry.id   AF-A0A9W7M5M9-F1
#
_cell.length_a   1.000
_cell.length_b   1.000
_cell.length_c   1.000
_cell.angle_alpha   90.00
_cell.angle_beta   90.00
_cell.angle_gamma   90.00
#
_symmetry.space_group_name_H-M   'P 1'
#
loop_
_entity.id
_entity.type
_entity.pdbx_description
1 polymer ?
#
loop_
_entity_poly.entity_id
_entity_poly.type
_entity_poly.pdbx_seq_one_letter_code
_entity_poly.pdbx_strand_id
1 'polypeptide(L)'
;MQSLENITDSHFPQNPNSYSFSSVNRLSLYRWLFECNGFWHSLALIIPSLLFVIFLGSQAKNSFRKLSHGRSYIMISYYSCLWLVSLLNFAWCFLQAWKCTPGKELAWNILSLFTSSGMLFLEISLVAFLLKGNYASGLEILTRTFVVSGLIVGLDLLLKVIYLFKFGVPLFIDNSKHPHQVKWGLWVVHRLVLTSIYGLLLFMYKSKWRERLPARPAFYKYVAIMFILNAAALFACGLIGNGAGFGFWLYGAAIVCYHAFYLPLLYITFLADFFQEEDMHLENVYYSEMKDAGFFDPDLE
;
A
#
# COMPACT_ATOMS: atom_id res chain seq x y z
N MET A 1 6.01 23.82 74.29
CA MET A 1 4.86 24.40 75.01
C MET A 1 3.80 24.71 73.95
N GLN A 2 2.76 23.86 73.87
CA GLN A 2 1.37 24.19 74.29
C GLN A 2 0.80 25.35 73.44
N SER A 3 -0.39 25.33 72.86
CA SER A 3 -1.58 24.46 72.81
C SER A 3 -2.52 25.20 71.83
N LEU A 4 -3.23 24.52 70.91
CA LEU A 4 -4.69 24.24 70.98
C LEU A 4 -5.51 25.51 71.33
N GLU A 5 -6.39 26.08 70.49
CA GLU A 5 -7.72 25.61 69.99
C GLU A 5 -8.39 26.83 69.29
N ASN A 6 -9.41 26.80 68.41
CA ASN A 6 -10.40 25.80 67.99
C ASN A 6 -11.17 26.26 66.72
N ILE A 7 -11.57 25.26 65.90
CA ILE A 7 -12.91 25.01 65.27
C ILE A 7 -13.54 26.16 64.45
N THR A 8 -13.85 26.01 63.15
CA THR A 8 -15.00 25.33 62.51
C THR A 8 -14.74 25.44 60.99
N ASP A 9 -14.85 24.45 60.12
CA ASP A 9 -16.11 23.96 59.54
C ASP A 9 -15.85 22.74 58.65
N SER A 10 -16.77 21.79 58.72
CA SER A 10 -16.89 20.58 57.92
C SER A 10 -17.47 20.86 56.53
N HIS A 11 -16.92 20.25 55.46
CA HIS A 11 -17.75 19.78 54.34
C HIS A 11 -17.07 18.65 53.53
N PHE A 12 -17.88 17.64 53.21
CA PHE A 12 -17.64 16.40 52.48
C PHE A 12 -16.78 16.48 51.19
N PRO A 13 -16.04 15.41 50.82
CA PRO A 13 -15.50 15.28 49.47
C PRO A 13 -16.59 14.89 48.47
N GLN A 14 -16.89 15.77 47.52
CA GLN A 14 -17.63 15.43 46.30
C GLN A 14 -16.74 14.61 45.36
N ASN A 15 -17.18 13.39 45.11
CA ASN A 15 -16.71 12.50 44.06
C ASN A 15 -17.25 12.96 42.69
N PRO A 16 -16.41 13.22 41.66
CA PRO A 16 -16.88 13.38 40.29
C PRO A 16 -16.47 12.18 39.43
N ASN A 17 -17.12 11.04 39.65
CA ASN A 17 -17.09 9.93 38.70
C ASN A 17 -18.33 9.98 37.79
N SER A 18 -18.28 10.82 36.76
CA SER A 18 -19.17 10.72 35.60
C SER A 18 -18.58 11.40 34.36
N TYR A 19 -17.33 11.07 34.01
CA TYR A 19 -16.84 11.35 32.67
C TYR A 19 -17.44 10.34 31.70
N SER A 20 -18.31 10.86 30.85
CA SER A 20 -18.93 10.18 29.72
C SER A 20 -17.88 9.42 28.89
N PHE A 21 -18.11 8.13 28.70
CA PHE A 21 -17.29 7.20 27.88
C PHE A 21 -17.10 7.69 26.42
N SER A 22 -17.91 8.65 25.96
CA SER A 22 -17.82 9.27 24.64
C SER A 22 -16.80 10.43 24.55
N SER A 23 -16.44 11.08 25.66
CA SER A 23 -15.47 12.19 25.68
C SER A 23 -14.02 11.70 25.65
N VAL A 24 -13.75 10.56 26.30
CA VAL A 24 -12.43 9.92 26.37
C VAL A 24 -11.97 9.44 24.98
N ASN A 25 -12.87 8.89 24.17
CA ASN A 25 -12.54 8.46 22.79
C ASN A 25 -12.24 9.63 21.86
N ARG A 26 -12.92 10.77 22.03
CA ARG A 26 -12.68 11.95 21.19
C ARG A 26 -11.36 12.62 21.58
N LEU A 27 -11.09 12.79 22.87
CA LEU A 27 -9.83 13.38 23.35
C LEU A 27 -8.62 12.49 23.04
N SER A 28 -8.78 11.17 23.10
CA SER A 28 -7.76 10.17 22.70
C SER A 28 -7.44 10.25 21.21
N LEU A 29 -8.45 10.38 20.34
CA LEU A 29 -8.26 10.57 18.89
C LEU A 29 -7.57 11.90 18.54
N TYR A 30 -7.90 12.99 19.25
CA TYR A 30 -7.22 14.27 19.06
C TYR A 30 -5.77 14.20 19.53
N ARG A 31 -5.49 13.64 20.71
CA ARG A 31 -4.12 13.47 21.22
C ARG A 31 -3.26 12.55 20.33
N TRP A 32 -3.88 11.51 19.76
CA TRP A 32 -3.33 10.57 18.79
C TRP A 32 -2.88 11.21 17.46
N LEU A 33 -3.59 12.24 16.98
CA LEU A 33 -3.24 12.98 15.75
C LEU A 33 -2.05 13.94 15.94
N PHE A 34 -1.85 14.47 17.15
CA PHE A 34 -0.96 15.61 17.39
C PHE A 34 0.43 15.25 17.93
N GLU A 35 0.61 14.16 18.70
CA GLU A 35 1.83 14.01 19.50
C GLU A 35 3.03 13.28 18.83
N CYS A 36 2.86 12.50 17.75
CA CYS A 36 3.96 11.62 17.30
C CYS A 36 4.51 11.76 15.86
N ASN A 37 3.68 12.04 14.85
CA ASN A 37 4.15 12.16 13.44
C ASN A 37 3.75 13.49 12.77
N GLY A 38 3.11 14.41 13.50
CA GLY A 38 2.58 15.66 12.97
C GLY A 38 1.23 15.48 12.25
N PHE A 39 0.29 16.38 12.55
CA PHE A 39 -1.10 16.31 12.07
C PHE A 39 -1.21 16.18 10.53
N TRP A 40 -0.45 17.00 9.80
CA TRP A 40 -0.47 17.03 8.33
C TRP A 40 0.02 15.75 7.68
N HIS A 41 1.02 15.09 8.26
CA HIS A 41 1.55 13.83 7.78
C HIS A 41 0.52 12.71 7.92
N SER A 42 -0.13 12.62 9.09
CA SER A 42 -1.18 11.65 9.35
C SER A 42 -2.37 11.85 8.41
N LEU A 43 -2.79 13.10 8.20
CA LEU A 43 -3.91 13.42 7.32
C LEU A 43 -3.63 13.08 5.86
N ALA A 44 -2.42 13.39 5.37
CA ALA A 44 -1.97 13.08 4.01
C ALA A 44 -1.91 11.58 3.71
N LEU A 45 -1.80 10.73 4.73
CA LEU A 45 -1.81 9.27 4.58
C LEU A 45 -3.22 8.67 4.72
N ILE A 46 -4.00 9.14 5.69
CA ILE A 46 -5.31 8.56 6.02
C ILE A 46 -6.35 8.93 4.97
N ILE A 47 -6.39 10.18 4.50
CA ILE A 47 -7.42 10.62 3.54
C ILE A 47 -7.31 9.82 2.23
N PRO A 48 -6.16 9.74 1.55
CA PRO A 48 -6.08 9.03 0.27
C PRO A 48 -6.33 7.52 0.42
N SER A 49 -5.84 6.90 1.50
CA SER A 49 -6.06 5.47 1.75
C SER A 49 -7.53 5.16 2.05
N LEU A 50 -8.21 6.00 2.85
CA LEU A 50 -9.64 5.85 3.12
C LEU A 50 -10.49 6.03 1.86
N LEU A 51 -10.22 7.08 1.09
CA LEU A 51 -10.91 7.35 -0.17
C LEU A 51 -10.77 6.17 -1.13
N PHE A 52 -9.57 5.59 -1.22
CA PHE A 52 -9.34 4.43 -2.08
C PHE A 52 -10.09 3.18 -1.61
N VAL A 53 -10.13 2.90 -0.30
CA VAL A 53 -10.92 1.78 0.26
C VAL A 53 -12.42 1.98 0.00
N ILE A 54 -12.95 3.20 0.18
CA ILE A 54 -14.35 3.52 -0.10
C ILE A 54 -14.65 3.33 -1.59
N PHE A 55 -13.75 3.81 -2.46
CA PHE A 55 -13.86 3.65 -3.90
C PHE A 55 -13.88 2.16 -4.31
N LEU A 56 -12.97 1.34 -3.78
CA LEU A 56 -12.97 -0.10 -4.01
C LEU A 56 -14.27 -0.74 -3.51
N GLY A 57 -14.78 -0.32 -2.33
CA GLY A 57 -16.04 -0.76 -1.75
C GLY A 57 -17.25 -0.45 -2.62
N SER A 58 -17.31 0.75 -3.17
CA SER A 58 -18.38 1.18 -4.08
C SER A 58 -18.37 0.36 -5.37
N GLN A 59 -17.19 0.10 -5.93
CA GLN A 59 -17.03 -0.67 -7.17
C GLN A 59 -17.13 -2.19 -6.95
N ALA A 60 -17.04 -2.68 -5.71
CA ALA A 60 -16.94 -4.10 -5.41
C ALA A 60 -18.06 -4.93 -6.03
N LYS A 61 -19.32 -4.51 -5.88
CA LYS A 61 -20.47 -5.28 -6.40
C LYS A 61 -20.39 -5.45 -7.92
N ASN A 62 -20.06 -4.37 -8.63
CA ASN A 62 -19.94 -4.39 -10.09
C ASN A 62 -18.72 -5.20 -10.52
N SER A 63 -17.56 -4.97 -9.89
CA SER A 63 -16.31 -5.69 -10.17
C SER A 63 -16.41 -7.19 -9.89
N PHE A 64 -17.04 -7.61 -8.78
CA PHE A 64 -17.27 -9.02 -8.48
C PHE A 64 -18.21 -9.68 -9.48
N ARG A 65 -19.28 -8.98 -9.89
CA ARG A 65 -20.19 -9.50 -10.93
C ARG A 65 -19.44 -9.72 -12.25
N LYS A 66 -18.60 -8.77 -12.68
CA LYS A 66 -17.78 -8.88 -13.90
C LYS A 66 -16.78 -10.04 -13.80
N LEU A 67 -15.98 -10.05 -12.73
CA LEU A 67 -14.99 -11.11 -12.47
C LEU A 67 -15.59 -12.52 -12.39
N SER A 68 -16.80 -12.66 -11.85
CA SER A 68 -17.49 -13.95 -11.75
C SER A 68 -17.95 -14.47 -13.12
N HIS A 69 -18.31 -13.59 -14.06
CA HIS A 69 -18.71 -13.99 -15.41
C HIS A 69 -17.49 -14.27 -16.30
N GLY A 70 -16.41 -13.49 -16.17
CA GLY A 70 -15.17 -13.65 -16.95
C GLY A 70 -14.36 -14.92 -16.66
N ARG A 71 -14.73 -15.72 -15.63
CA ARG A 71 -14.05 -16.99 -15.22
C ARG A 71 -12.53 -16.89 -15.03
N SER A 72 -11.97 -15.70 -14.86
CA SER A 72 -10.53 -15.52 -14.64
C SER A 72 -10.21 -15.60 -13.14
N TYR A 73 -9.95 -16.83 -12.65
CA TYR A 73 -9.57 -17.09 -11.25
C TYR A 73 -8.42 -16.23 -10.75
N ILE A 74 -7.54 -15.79 -11.64
CA ILE A 74 -6.34 -15.07 -11.25
C ILE A 74 -6.58 -13.56 -11.12
N MET A 75 -7.44 -12.98 -11.96
CA MET A 75 -7.89 -11.60 -11.74
C MET A 75 -8.70 -11.48 -10.45
N ILE A 76 -9.47 -12.51 -10.08
CA ILE A 76 -10.12 -12.61 -8.77
C ILE A 76 -9.07 -12.60 -7.66
N SER A 77 -8.05 -13.47 -7.74
CA SER A 77 -6.98 -13.52 -6.75
C SER A 77 -6.24 -12.18 -6.61
N TYR A 78 -5.90 -11.53 -7.73
CA TYR A 78 -5.24 -10.24 -7.73
C TYR A 78 -6.12 -9.13 -7.12
N TYR A 79 -7.40 -9.10 -7.46
CA TYR A 79 -8.35 -8.15 -6.87
C TYR A 79 -8.56 -8.39 -5.37
N SER A 80 -8.60 -9.65 -4.93
CA SER A 80 -8.66 -10.02 -3.51
C SER A 80 -7.39 -9.59 -2.77
N CYS A 81 -6.21 -9.79 -3.37
CA CYS A 81 -4.95 -9.30 -2.81
C CYS A 81 -4.92 -7.78 -2.73
N LEU A 82 -5.40 -7.07 -3.76
CA LEU A 82 -5.51 -5.61 -3.76
C LEU A 82 -6.41 -5.13 -2.61
N TRP A 83 -7.57 -5.75 -2.41
CA TRP A 83 -8.47 -5.48 -1.30
C TRP A 83 -7.81 -5.67 0.05
N LEU A 84 -7.19 -6.83 0.25
CA LEU A 84 -6.50 -7.18 1.50
C LEU A 84 -5.37 -6.18 1.80
N VAL A 85 -4.51 -5.89 0.81
CA VAL A 85 -3.40 -4.93 0.98
C VAL A 85 -3.92 -3.51 1.18
N SER A 86 -5.03 -3.12 0.55
CA SER A 86 -5.65 -1.82 0.78
C SER A 86 -6.17 -1.66 2.21
N LEU A 87 -6.79 -2.69 2.77
CA LEU A 87 -7.24 -2.69 4.17
C LEU A 87 -6.05 -2.64 5.14
N LEU A 88 -4.98 -3.38 4.85
CA LEU A 88 -3.75 -3.35 5.64
C LEU A 88 -3.04 -1.99 5.57
N ASN A 89 -3.03 -1.37 4.39
CA ASN A 89 -2.45 -0.05 4.20
C ASN A 89 -3.25 1.01 4.95
N PHE A 90 -4.58 0.94 4.88
CA PHE A 90 -5.44 1.81 5.68
C PHE A 90 -5.23 1.60 7.18
N ALA A 91 -5.17 0.34 7.65
CA ALA A 91 -4.86 0.03 9.04
C ALA A 91 -3.49 0.55 9.46
N TRP A 92 -2.46 0.43 8.60
CA TRP A 92 -1.13 0.98 8.84
C TRP A 92 -1.16 2.50 8.99
N CYS A 93 -1.86 3.20 8.10
CA CYS A 93 -2.04 4.65 8.16
C CYS A 93 -2.82 5.09 9.42
N PHE A 94 -3.86 4.34 9.81
CA PHE A 94 -4.71 4.62 10.96
C PHE A 94 -4.11 4.20 12.30
N LEU A 95 -3.14 3.30 12.32
CA LEU A 95 -2.53 2.80 13.57
C LEU A 95 -1.13 3.35 13.81
N GLN A 96 -0.75 4.44 13.11
CA GLN A 96 0.57 5.07 13.25
C GLN A 96 0.97 5.39 14.69
N ALA A 97 0.04 5.77 15.58
CA ALA A 97 0.41 6.05 16.97
C ALA A 97 0.76 4.81 17.81
N TRP A 98 0.51 3.59 17.32
CA TRP A 98 1.04 2.39 17.98
C TRP A 98 2.57 2.36 17.99
N LYS A 99 3.21 3.09 17.06
CA LYS A 99 4.65 3.35 17.06
C LYS A 99 5.14 4.04 18.34
N CYS A 100 4.25 4.77 19.03
CA CYS A 100 4.61 5.70 20.10
C CYS A 100 4.00 5.31 21.45
N THR A 101 3.24 4.21 21.47
CA THR A 101 2.65 3.67 22.68
C THR A 101 3.55 2.54 23.20
N PRO A 102 4.14 2.67 24.40
CA PRO A 102 4.96 1.60 24.97
C PRO A 102 4.13 0.32 25.13
N GLY A 103 4.69 -0.82 24.73
CA GLY A 103 4.03 -2.14 24.80
C GLY A 103 3.22 -2.56 23.56
N LYS A 104 3.04 -1.70 22.56
CA LYS A 104 2.39 -2.06 21.27
C LYS A 104 3.35 -2.22 20.09
N GLU A 105 4.65 -2.20 20.36
CA GLU A 105 5.71 -2.26 19.34
C GLU A 105 5.65 -3.53 18.48
N LEU A 106 5.35 -4.68 19.10
CA LEU A 106 5.21 -5.95 18.39
C LEU A 106 4.07 -5.90 17.35
N ALA A 107 2.91 -5.36 17.75
CA ALA A 107 1.76 -5.25 16.87
C ALA A 107 2.04 -4.27 15.70
N TRP A 108 2.72 -3.15 15.98
CA TRP A 108 3.15 -2.20 14.95
C TRP A 108 4.14 -2.81 13.96
N ASN A 109 5.10 -3.58 14.46
CA ASN A 109 6.09 -4.27 13.63
C ASN A 109 5.45 -5.33 12.73
N ILE A 110 4.54 -6.15 13.26
CA ILE A 110 3.80 -7.16 12.47
C ILE A 110 2.95 -6.49 11.39
N LEU A 111 2.20 -5.45 11.76
CA LEU A 111 1.36 -4.71 10.82
C LEU A 111 2.22 -4.09 9.71
N SER A 112 3.31 -3.40 10.06
CA SER A 112 4.21 -2.77 9.09
C SER A 112 4.86 -3.79 8.16
N LEU A 113 5.24 -4.95 8.69
CA LEU A 113 5.87 -6.03 7.94
C LEU A 113 4.90 -6.67 6.95
N PHE A 114 3.65 -6.92 7.37
CA PHE A 114 2.63 -7.49 6.49
C PHE A 114 2.16 -6.48 5.43
N THR A 115 1.97 -5.20 5.79
CA THR A 115 1.62 -4.16 4.83
C THR A 115 2.73 -3.94 3.80
N SER A 116 4.00 -3.86 4.23
CA SER A 116 5.14 -3.67 3.33
C SER A 116 5.32 -4.85 2.37
N SER A 117 5.23 -6.09 2.87
CA SER A 117 5.34 -7.29 2.02
C SER A 117 4.16 -7.42 1.06
N GLY A 118 2.94 -7.11 1.51
CA GLY A 118 1.74 -7.11 0.66
C GLY A 118 1.85 -6.14 -0.52
N MET A 119 2.35 -4.92 -0.28
CA MET A 119 2.56 -3.96 -1.36
C MET A 119 3.63 -4.42 -2.36
N LEU A 120 4.76 -4.95 -1.87
CA LEU A 120 5.82 -5.52 -2.73
C LEU A 120 5.34 -6.74 -3.52
N PHE A 121 4.49 -7.56 -2.94
CA PHE A 121 3.89 -8.69 -3.62
C PHE A 121 3.04 -8.27 -4.81
N LEU A 122 2.17 -7.27 -4.62
CA LEU A 122 1.40 -6.68 -5.71
C LEU A 122 2.30 -6.05 -6.78
N GLU A 123 3.43 -5.46 -6.36
CA GLU A 123 4.40 -4.80 -7.23
C GLU A 123 5.09 -5.80 -8.17
N ILE A 124 5.68 -6.84 -7.58
CA ILE A 124 6.45 -7.85 -8.30
C ILE A 124 5.52 -8.72 -9.16
N SER A 125 4.35 -9.11 -8.65
CA SER A 125 3.38 -9.91 -9.41
C SER A 125 2.86 -9.16 -10.64
N LEU A 126 2.60 -7.85 -10.52
CA LEU A 126 2.18 -7.02 -11.64
C LEU A 126 3.28 -6.88 -12.70
N VAL A 127 4.50 -6.52 -12.28
CA VAL A 127 5.63 -6.37 -13.20
C VAL A 127 5.93 -7.68 -13.91
N ALA A 128 5.90 -8.81 -13.19
CA ALA A 128 6.10 -10.13 -13.76
C ALA A 128 4.99 -10.51 -14.76
N PHE A 129 3.74 -10.16 -14.47
CA PHE A 129 2.62 -10.39 -15.40
C PHE A 129 2.79 -9.57 -16.68
N LEU A 130 3.07 -8.28 -16.54
CA LEU A 130 3.16 -7.34 -17.67
C LEU A 130 4.36 -7.62 -18.57
N LEU A 131 5.48 -8.09 -18.01
CA LEU A 131 6.66 -8.51 -18.78
C LEU A 131 6.43 -9.75 -19.64
N LYS A 132 5.48 -10.60 -19.29
CA LYS A 132 5.35 -11.94 -19.92
C LYS A 132 4.53 -11.93 -21.21
N GLY A 133 3.94 -10.79 -21.57
CA GLY A 133 3.44 -10.45 -22.91
C GLY A 133 2.66 -11.56 -23.65
N ASN A 134 1.33 -11.57 -23.50
CA ASN A 134 0.30 -12.11 -24.41
C ASN A 134 0.56 -13.37 -25.28
N TYR A 135 1.44 -14.29 -24.91
CA TYR A 135 1.57 -15.60 -25.58
C TYR A 135 0.76 -16.65 -24.80
N ALA A 136 -0.26 -17.19 -25.49
CA ALA A 136 -1.26 -18.22 -25.17
C ALA A 136 -1.13 -19.06 -23.87
N SER A 137 -2.30 -19.37 -23.30
CA SER A 137 -2.59 -19.97 -21.97
C SER A 137 -2.13 -19.12 -20.78
N GLY A 138 -2.64 -17.89 -20.74
CA GLY A 138 -2.33 -16.88 -19.72
C GLY A 138 -2.60 -17.29 -18.27
N LEU A 139 -3.46 -18.28 -18.01
CA LEU A 139 -3.75 -18.73 -16.64
C LEU A 139 -2.57 -19.46 -16.00
N GLU A 140 -2.06 -20.52 -16.64
CA GLU A 140 -0.94 -21.31 -16.09
C GLU A 140 0.33 -20.44 -15.94
N ILE A 141 0.54 -19.57 -16.91
CA ILE A 141 1.65 -18.62 -16.95
C ILE A 141 1.57 -17.61 -15.80
N LEU A 142 0.37 -17.11 -15.49
CA LEU A 142 0.13 -16.11 -14.46
C LEU A 142 0.11 -16.73 -13.05
N THR A 143 -0.42 -17.94 -12.88
CA THR A 143 -0.29 -18.69 -11.62
C THR A 143 1.18 -18.93 -11.30
N ARG A 144 2.00 -19.29 -12.30
CA ARG A 144 3.43 -19.48 -12.10
C ARG A 144 4.14 -18.18 -11.70
N THR A 145 3.80 -17.03 -12.29
CA THR A 145 4.39 -15.75 -11.88
C THR A 145 3.95 -15.33 -10.49
N PHE A 146 2.68 -15.57 -10.14
CA PHE A 146 2.14 -15.27 -8.82
C PHE A 146 2.80 -16.14 -7.72
N VAL A 147 3.03 -17.42 -8.00
CA VAL A 147 3.76 -18.32 -7.11
C VAL A 147 5.21 -17.89 -6.97
N VAL A 148 5.89 -17.56 -8.08
CA VAL A 148 7.29 -17.08 -8.03
C VAL A 148 7.40 -15.76 -7.28
N SER A 149 6.52 -14.79 -7.52
CA SER A 149 6.49 -13.54 -6.75
C SER A 149 6.18 -13.80 -5.27
N GLY A 150 5.31 -14.76 -4.97
CA GLY A 150 4.99 -15.18 -3.61
C GLY A 150 6.19 -15.78 -2.88
N LEU A 151 6.98 -16.60 -3.57
CA LEU A 151 8.21 -17.16 -3.02
C LEU A 151 9.27 -16.07 -2.78
N ILE A 152 9.47 -15.16 -3.74
CA ILE A 152 10.42 -14.04 -3.60
C ILE A 152 10.05 -13.16 -2.40
N VAL A 153 8.77 -12.77 -2.28
CA VAL A 153 8.30 -11.97 -1.17
C VAL A 153 8.28 -12.75 0.13
N GLY A 154 7.99 -14.06 0.10
CA GLY A 154 8.10 -14.94 1.26
C GLY A 154 9.53 -14.99 1.82
N LEU A 155 10.54 -15.05 0.96
CA LEU A 155 11.94 -14.98 1.37
C LEU A 155 12.31 -13.61 1.94
N ASP A 156 11.86 -12.51 1.31
CA ASP A 156 12.04 -11.15 1.84
C ASP A 156 11.36 -10.96 3.20
N LEU A 157 10.15 -11.50 3.36
CA LEU A 157 9.39 -11.53 4.61
C LEU A 157 10.16 -12.28 5.70
N LEU A 158 10.61 -13.50 5.42
CA LEU A 158 11.38 -14.33 6.34
C LEU A 158 12.67 -13.63 6.76
N LEU A 159 13.39 -13.00 5.82
CA LEU A 159 14.58 -12.22 6.10
C LEU A 159 14.26 -11.09 7.09
N LYS A 160 13.21 -10.30 6.82
CA LYS A 160 12.76 -9.20 7.70
C LYS A 160 12.35 -9.70 9.09
N VAL A 161 11.66 -10.84 9.19
CA VAL A 161 11.28 -11.47 10.46
C VAL A 161 12.53 -11.87 11.25
N ILE A 162 13.52 -12.50 10.62
CA ILE A 162 14.76 -12.90 11.30
C ILE A 162 15.52 -11.66 11.80
N TYR A 163 15.66 -10.63 10.99
CA TYR A 163 16.31 -9.37 11.42
C TYR A 163 15.57 -8.69 12.57
N LEU A 164 14.23 -8.74 12.58
CA LEU A 164 13.42 -8.09 13.60
C LEU A 164 13.44 -8.85 14.93
N PHE A 165 13.24 -10.16 14.91
CA PHE A 165 13.12 -10.97 16.13
C PHE A 165 14.44 -11.54 16.65
N LYS A 166 15.36 -11.94 15.75
CA LYS A 166 16.63 -12.57 16.16
C LYS A 166 17.73 -11.54 16.43
N PHE A 167 17.80 -10.49 15.61
CA PHE A 167 18.80 -9.43 15.76
C PHE A 167 18.28 -8.23 16.54
N GLY A 168 16.98 -8.16 16.84
CA GLY A 168 16.38 -7.09 17.63
C GLY A 168 16.49 -5.70 16.98
N VAL A 169 16.71 -5.63 15.66
CA VAL A 169 16.89 -4.36 14.95
C VAL A 169 15.52 -3.73 14.69
N PRO A 170 15.23 -2.53 15.22
CA PRO A 170 13.97 -1.83 14.95
C PRO A 170 13.90 -1.36 13.49
N LEU A 171 13.40 -2.22 12.60
CA LEU A 171 13.27 -1.94 11.16
C LEU A 171 12.23 -0.84 10.86
N PHE A 172 11.18 -0.73 11.69
CA PHE A 172 10.06 0.18 11.47
C PHE A 172 9.95 1.30 12.51
N ILE A 173 10.77 1.27 13.56
CA ILE A 173 10.88 2.33 14.55
C ILE A 173 12.11 3.16 14.18
N ASP A 174 11.92 4.47 14.02
CA ASP A 174 13.00 5.38 13.66
C ASP A 174 13.39 6.15 14.92
N ASN A 175 14.55 5.79 15.48
CA ASN A 175 15.09 6.47 16.64
C ASN A 175 16.17 7.45 16.15
N SER A 176 15.88 8.74 16.24
CA SER A 176 16.73 9.82 15.71
C SER A 176 18.10 9.92 16.38
N LYS A 177 18.30 9.25 17.52
CA LYS A 177 19.52 9.36 18.32
C LYS A 177 20.66 8.44 17.88
N HIS A 178 20.37 7.31 17.24
CA HIS A 178 21.38 6.39 16.71
C HIS A 178 20.91 5.73 15.40
N PRO A 179 21.31 6.25 14.22
CA PRO A 179 21.02 5.60 12.96
C PRO A 179 21.83 4.29 12.91
N HIS A 180 21.17 3.16 13.18
CA HIS A 180 21.77 1.84 12.99
C HIS A 180 22.15 1.70 11.51
N GLN A 181 23.43 1.82 11.18
CA GLN A 181 23.92 1.81 9.79
C GLN A 181 23.51 0.53 9.04
N VAL A 182 23.38 -0.59 9.75
CA VAL A 182 22.94 -1.88 9.19
C VAL A 182 21.47 -1.83 8.73
N LYS A 183 20.60 -1.09 9.43
CA LYS A 183 19.18 -0.89 9.03
C LYS A 183 19.15 -0.17 7.68
N TRP A 184 19.80 0.99 7.60
CA TRP A 184 19.80 1.79 6.37
C TRP A 184 20.51 1.08 5.22
N GLY A 185 21.57 0.32 5.49
CA GLY A 185 22.23 -0.53 4.48
C GLY A 185 21.29 -1.56 3.85
N LEU A 186 20.50 -2.28 4.66
CA LEU A 186 19.51 -3.24 4.14
C LEU A 186 18.44 -2.54 3.27
N TRP A 187 17.94 -1.39 3.74
CA TRP A 187 16.96 -0.60 2.99
C TRP A 187 17.55 -0.01 1.70
N VAL A 188 18.81 0.39 1.68
CA VAL A 188 19.54 0.82 0.48
C VAL A 188 19.62 -0.31 -0.52
N VAL A 189 20.06 -1.51 -0.13
CA VAL A 189 20.17 -2.66 -1.04
C VAL A 189 18.81 -3.01 -1.64
N HIS A 190 17.76 -3.09 -0.81
CA HIS A 190 16.41 -3.37 -1.27
C HIS A 190 15.91 -2.31 -2.27
N ARG A 191 16.08 -1.02 -1.96
CA ARG A 191 15.67 0.08 -2.85
C ARG A 191 16.52 0.14 -4.12
N LEU A 192 17.79 -0.21 -4.05
CA LEU A 192 18.69 -0.29 -5.20
C LEU A 192 18.25 -1.38 -6.18
N VAL A 193 17.90 -2.57 -5.68
CA VAL A 193 17.37 -3.67 -6.51
C VAL A 193 16.09 -3.23 -7.23
N LEU A 194 15.12 -2.65 -6.52
CA LEU A 194 13.88 -2.15 -7.14
C LEU A 194 14.16 -1.06 -8.19
N THR A 195 15.01 -0.10 -7.85
CA THR A 195 15.38 1.00 -8.77
C THR A 195 16.07 0.46 -10.01
N SER A 196 16.94 -0.54 -9.86
CA SER A 196 17.61 -1.21 -10.97
C SER A 196 16.61 -1.94 -11.87
N ILE A 197 15.67 -2.71 -11.31
CA ILE A 197 14.61 -3.39 -12.09
C ILE A 197 13.78 -2.38 -12.88
N TYR A 198 13.28 -1.31 -12.25
CA TYR A 198 12.52 -0.28 -12.96
C TYR A 198 13.35 0.49 -13.98
N GLY A 199 14.62 0.74 -13.68
CA GLY A 199 15.56 1.36 -14.62
C GLY A 199 15.80 0.49 -15.86
N LEU A 200 15.94 -0.83 -15.67
CA LEU A 200 16.04 -1.79 -16.76
C LEU A 200 14.77 -1.83 -17.60
N LEU A 201 13.58 -1.75 -17.00
CA LEU A 201 12.32 -1.65 -17.73
C LEU A 201 12.24 -0.38 -18.59
N LEU A 202 12.64 0.78 -18.06
CA LEU A 202 12.72 2.03 -18.83
C LEU A 202 13.77 1.96 -19.94
N PHE A 203 14.89 1.30 -19.68
CA PHE A 203 15.94 1.08 -20.67
C PHE A 203 15.45 0.17 -21.81
N MET A 204 14.80 -0.95 -21.49
CA MET A 204 14.18 -1.84 -22.48
C MET A 204 13.17 -1.09 -23.34
N TYR A 205 12.41 -0.16 -22.76
CA TYR A 205 11.44 0.65 -23.50
C TYR A 205 12.09 1.60 -24.51
N LYS A 206 13.21 2.25 -24.13
CA LYS A 206 13.96 3.14 -25.03
C LYS A 206 14.80 2.40 -26.07
N SER A 207 15.10 1.12 -25.80
CA SER A 207 15.92 0.28 -26.66
C SER A 207 15.09 -0.45 -27.73
N LYS A 208 15.77 -1.17 -28.62
CA LYS A 208 15.15 -2.04 -29.63
C LYS A 208 14.35 -3.20 -29.03
N TRP A 209 14.46 -3.44 -27.73
CA TRP A 209 13.75 -4.48 -26.98
C TRP A 209 12.30 -4.09 -26.61
N ARG A 210 11.82 -2.94 -27.08
CA ARG A 210 10.46 -2.45 -26.86
C ARG A 210 9.38 -3.45 -27.28
N GLU A 211 9.64 -4.26 -28.31
CA GLU A 211 8.69 -5.27 -28.82
C GLU A 211 8.36 -6.37 -27.80
N ARG A 212 9.21 -6.56 -26.77
CA ARG A 212 8.96 -7.48 -25.65
C ARG A 212 8.12 -6.87 -24.52
N LEU A 213 7.93 -5.55 -24.52
CA LEU A 213 7.16 -4.85 -23.49
C LEU A 213 5.71 -4.68 -23.94
N PRO A 214 4.75 -4.65 -23.00
CA PRO A 214 3.35 -4.43 -23.36
C PRO A 214 3.20 -3.05 -24.01
N ALA A 215 2.48 -2.99 -25.13
CA ALA A 215 2.26 -1.77 -25.91
C ALA A 215 1.30 -0.76 -25.23
N ARG A 216 1.17 -0.79 -23.89
CA ARG A 216 0.24 0.03 -23.13
C ARG A 216 0.92 1.30 -22.60
N PRO A 217 0.47 2.51 -22.98
CA PRO A 217 1.08 3.76 -22.51
C PRO A 217 0.92 3.99 -20.99
N ALA A 218 -0.13 3.44 -20.38
CA ALA A 218 -0.35 3.52 -18.93
C ALA A 218 0.74 2.79 -18.13
N PHE A 219 1.22 1.63 -18.63
CA PHE A 219 2.30 0.87 -18.01
C PHE A 219 3.60 1.66 -17.96
N TYR A 220 3.93 2.39 -19.03
CA TYR A 220 5.13 3.22 -19.05
C TYR A 220 5.09 4.34 -18.01
N LYS A 221 3.93 5.02 -17.89
CA LYS A 221 3.74 6.06 -16.86
C LYS A 221 3.93 5.49 -15.46
N TYR A 222 3.36 4.30 -15.20
CA TYR A 222 3.54 3.59 -13.93
C TYR A 222 5.01 3.28 -13.63
N VAL A 223 5.71 2.65 -14.57
CA VAL A 223 7.14 2.30 -14.43
C VAL A 223 8.00 3.54 -14.20
N ALA A 224 7.72 4.65 -14.89
CA ALA A 224 8.44 5.90 -14.72
C ALA A 224 8.21 6.52 -13.33
N ILE A 225 6.96 6.59 -12.85
CA ILE A 225 6.63 7.10 -11.52
C ILE A 225 7.31 6.25 -10.43
N MET A 226 7.21 4.91 -10.55
CA MET A 226 7.82 3.99 -9.60
C MET A 226 9.35 4.05 -9.59
N PHE A 227 9.98 4.25 -10.76
CA PHE A 227 11.41 4.50 -10.84
C PHE A 227 11.82 5.77 -10.10
N ILE A 228 11.11 6.88 -10.34
CA ILE A 228 11.40 8.17 -9.69
C ILE A 228 11.23 8.07 -8.17
N LEU A 229 10.14 7.45 -7.70
CA LEU A 229 9.88 7.26 -6.27
C LEU A 229 10.94 6.38 -5.60
N ASN A 230 11.33 5.25 -6.22
CA ASN A 230 12.35 4.37 -5.67
C ASN A 230 13.76 5.00 -5.72
N ALA A 231 14.09 5.75 -6.78
CA ALA A 231 15.35 6.48 -6.87
C ALA A 231 15.43 7.60 -5.82
N ALA A 232 14.35 8.34 -5.60
CA ALA A 232 14.27 9.35 -4.54
C ALA A 232 14.42 8.72 -3.15
N ALA A 233 13.77 7.57 -2.91
CA ALA A 233 13.93 6.83 -1.65
C ALA A 233 15.35 6.27 -1.46
N LEU A 234 15.98 5.76 -2.52
CA LEU A 234 17.37 5.29 -2.51
C LEU A 234 18.33 6.43 -2.17
N PHE A 235 18.16 7.58 -2.82
CA PHE A 235 18.94 8.78 -2.55
C PHE A 235 18.74 9.25 -1.11
N ALA A 236 17.51 9.26 -0.61
CA ALA A 236 17.21 9.60 0.77
C ALA A 236 17.90 8.64 1.77
N CYS A 237 17.85 7.32 1.53
CA CYS A 237 18.55 6.34 2.37
C CYS A 237 20.07 6.56 2.36
N GLY A 238 20.66 6.89 1.20
CA GLY A 238 22.08 7.22 1.10
C GLY A 238 22.46 8.48 1.89
N LEU A 239 21.62 9.52 1.84
CA LEU A 239 21.79 10.74 2.63
C LEU A 239 21.69 10.47 4.14
N ILE A 240 20.74 9.64 4.58
CA ILE A 240 20.60 9.28 6.00
C ILE A 240 21.82 8.48 6.47
N GLY A 241 22.34 7.57 5.64
CA GLY A 241 23.58 6.84 5.92
C GLY A 241 24.79 7.77 6.13
N ASN A 242 24.82 8.91 5.45
CA ASN A 242 25.84 9.95 5.59
C ASN A 242 25.54 10.98 6.70
N GLY A 243 24.48 10.78 7.49
CA GLY A 243 24.10 11.66 8.60
C GLY A 243 23.42 12.97 8.20
N ALA A 244 23.00 13.13 6.94
CA ALA A 244 22.32 14.34 6.48
C ALA A 244 20.83 14.33 6.90
N GLY A 245 20.42 15.28 7.74
CA GLY A 245 19.04 15.40 8.23
C GLY A 245 17.98 15.54 7.12
N PHE A 246 18.34 16.13 5.98
CA PHE A 246 17.48 16.23 4.80
C PHE A 246 17.01 14.86 4.29
N GLY A 247 17.82 13.82 4.48
CA GLY A 247 17.47 12.45 4.08
C GLY A 247 16.22 11.94 4.80
N PHE A 248 16.04 12.25 6.10
CA PHE A 248 14.84 11.85 6.85
C PHE A 248 13.57 12.50 6.30
N TRP A 249 13.63 13.77 5.93
CA TRP A 249 12.50 14.48 5.34
C TRP A 249 12.13 13.90 3.97
N LEU A 250 13.13 13.71 3.09
CA LEU A 250 12.92 13.17 1.76
C LEU A 250 12.39 11.73 1.80
N TYR A 251 12.93 10.91 2.72
CA TYR A 251 12.47 9.54 2.94
C TYR A 251 11.04 9.50 3.47
N GLY A 252 10.70 10.38 4.41
CA GLY A 252 9.34 10.53 4.92
C GLY A 252 8.34 10.91 3.81
N ALA A 253 8.70 11.90 2.97
CA ALA A 253 7.87 12.30 1.83
C ALA A 253 7.67 11.14 0.83
N ALA A 254 8.74 10.38 0.52
CA ALA A 254 8.64 9.22 -0.36
C ALA A 254 7.74 8.11 0.20
N ILE A 255 7.79 7.85 1.51
CA ILE A 255 6.89 6.92 2.19
C ILE A 255 5.44 7.40 2.08
N VAL A 256 5.17 8.69 2.35
CA VAL A 256 3.82 9.25 2.24
C VAL A 256 3.28 9.07 0.82
N CYS A 257 4.07 9.42 -0.19
CA CYS A 257 3.68 9.25 -1.58
C CYS A 257 3.42 7.78 -1.94
N TYR A 258 4.27 6.86 -1.49
CA TYR A 258 4.11 5.44 -1.75
C TYR A 258 2.82 4.92 -1.13
N HIS A 259 2.62 5.09 0.18
CA HIS A 259 1.44 4.57 0.87
C HIS A 259 0.12 5.27 0.46
N ALA A 260 0.17 6.53 0.02
CA ALA A 260 -1.02 7.25 -0.43
C ALA A 260 -1.44 6.91 -1.86
N PHE A 261 -0.48 6.83 -2.80
CA PHE A 261 -0.79 6.81 -4.24
C PHE A 261 -0.48 5.48 -4.94
N TYR A 262 0.32 4.59 -4.34
CA TYR A 262 0.72 3.33 -4.98
C TYR A 262 -0.47 2.44 -5.36
N LEU A 263 -1.36 2.15 -4.40
CA LEU A 263 -2.52 1.27 -4.63
C LEU A 263 -3.54 1.88 -5.62
N PRO A 264 -3.89 3.19 -5.55
CA PRO A 264 -4.67 3.86 -6.59
C PRO A 264 -4.03 3.77 -7.97
N LEU A 265 -2.73 4.04 -8.09
CA LEU A 265 -2.01 3.97 -9.37
C LEU A 265 -2.04 2.55 -9.95
N LEU A 266 -1.85 1.54 -9.10
CA LEU A 266 -1.93 0.14 -9.48
C LEU A 266 -3.34 -0.23 -9.99
N TYR A 267 -4.40 0.22 -9.30
CA TYR A 267 -5.76 -0.01 -9.77
C TYR A 267 -6.03 0.62 -11.14
N ILE A 268 -5.67 1.90 -11.32
CA ILE A 268 -5.95 2.64 -12.56
C ILE A 268 -5.16 2.06 -13.73
N THR A 269 -3.90 1.66 -13.52
CA THR A 269 -3.01 1.23 -14.60
C THR A 269 -3.26 -0.20 -15.06
N PHE A 270 -3.97 -1.01 -14.26
CA PHE A 270 -4.15 -2.43 -14.54
C PHE A 270 -5.61 -2.86 -14.48
N LEU A 271 -6.27 -2.62 -13.34
CA LEU A 271 -7.60 -3.14 -13.08
C LEU A 271 -8.69 -2.36 -13.83
N ALA A 272 -8.56 -1.03 -13.91
CA ALA A 272 -9.51 -0.20 -14.63
C ALA A 272 -9.56 -0.57 -16.13
N ASP A 273 -8.40 -0.74 -16.76
CA ASP A 273 -8.31 -1.17 -18.15
C ASP A 273 -8.93 -2.56 -18.36
N PHE A 274 -8.69 -3.52 -17.45
CA PHE A 274 -9.28 -4.86 -17.55
C PHE A 274 -10.81 -4.82 -17.50
N PHE A 275 -11.39 -4.04 -16.58
CA PHE A 275 -12.85 -3.91 -16.48
C PHE A 275 -13.44 -3.23 -17.72
N GLN A 276 -12.71 -2.30 -18.35
CA GLN A 276 -13.15 -1.68 -19.61
C GLN A 276 -13.09 -2.65 -20.79
N GLU A 277 -12.03 -3.45 -20.91
CA GLU A 277 -11.91 -4.48 -21.95
C GLU A 277 -13.04 -5.52 -21.85
N GLU A 278 -13.39 -5.91 -20.62
CA GLU A 278 -14.50 -6.85 -20.37
C GLU A 278 -15.88 -6.24 -20.67
N ASP A 279 -16.08 -4.95 -20.39
CA ASP A 279 -17.32 -4.23 -20.74
C ASP A 279 -17.50 -4.14 -22.26
N MET A 280 -16.46 -3.77 -23.01
CA MET A 280 -16.50 -3.73 -24.48
C MET A 280 -16.76 -5.12 -25.06
N HIS A 281 -16.16 -6.17 -24.49
CA HIS A 281 -16.41 -7.54 -24.93
C HIS A 281 -17.87 -7.95 -24.70
N LEU A 282 -18.44 -7.60 -23.54
CA LEU A 282 -19.85 -7.89 -23.24
C LEU A 282 -20.80 -7.14 -24.18
N GLU A 283 -20.53 -5.87 -24.46
CA GLU A 283 -21.29 -5.06 -25.42
C GLU A 283 -21.22 -5.63 -26.84
N ASN A 284 -20.03 -6.09 -27.28
CA ASN A 284 -19.86 -6.72 -28.59
C ASN A 284 -20.64 -8.04 -28.70
N VAL A 285 -20.61 -8.89 -27.66
CA VAL A 285 -21.39 -10.14 -27.63
C VAL A 285 -22.88 -9.83 -27.69
N TYR A 286 -23.35 -8.90 -26.86
CA TYR A 286 -24.74 -8.48 -26.85
C TYR A 286 -25.19 -7.90 -28.20
N TYR A 287 -24.34 -7.07 -28.82
CA TYR A 287 -24.61 -6.52 -30.15
C TYR A 287 -24.67 -7.62 -31.22
N SER A 288 -23.77 -8.61 -31.17
CA SER A 288 -23.84 -9.76 -32.09
C SER A 288 -25.10 -10.60 -31.89
N GLU A 289 -25.55 -10.81 -30.65
CA GLU A 289 -26.81 -11.51 -30.37
C GLU A 289 -28.03 -10.73 -30.90
N MET A 290 -28.05 -9.41 -30.74
CA MET A 290 -29.09 -8.56 -31.34
C MET A 290 -29.07 -8.59 -32.86
N LYS A 291 -27.88 -8.62 -33.47
CA LYS A 291 -27.72 -8.76 -34.91
C LYS A 291 -28.23 -10.12 -35.41
N ASP A 292 -27.88 -11.21 -34.74
CA ASP A 292 -28.34 -12.55 -35.10
C ASP A 292 -29.85 -12.73 -34.89
N ALA A 293 -30.45 -11.96 -33.99
CA ALA A 293 -31.90 -11.91 -33.78
C ALA A 293 -32.67 -11.09 -34.84
N GLY A 294 -31.99 -10.58 -35.88
CA GLY A 294 -32.62 -9.82 -36.98
C GLY A 294 -33.06 -8.41 -36.58
N PHE A 295 -32.63 -7.89 -35.43
CA PHE A 295 -33.00 -6.54 -34.97
C PHE A 295 -32.41 -5.41 -35.83
N PHE A 296 -31.46 -5.75 -36.71
CA PHE A 296 -30.75 -4.81 -37.58
C PHE A 296 -30.88 -5.16 -39.08
N ASP A 297 -31.82 -6.02 -39.47
CA ASP A 297 -32.04 -6.32 -40.89
C ASP A 297 -32.64 -5.08 -41.59
N PRO A 298 -32.02 -4.58 -42.68
CA PRO A 298 -32.41 -3.34 -43.36
C PRO A 298 -33.61 -3.52 -44.30
N ASP A 299 -34.47 -4.51 -44.08
CA ASP A 299 -35.55 -4.88 -45.00
C ASP A 299 -36.82 -4.04 -44.74
N LEU A 300 -36.67 -2.72 -44.81
CA LEU A 300 -37.79 -1.77 -44.93
C LEU A 300 -37.41 -0.61 -45.87
N GLU A 301 -37.14 -0.93 -47.13
CA GLU A 301 -37.28 -0.02 -48.28
C GLU A 301 -38.45 -0.45 -49.17
#